data_AF-A0A7S4NA47-F1
#
_entry.id   AF-A0A7S4NA47-F1
#
_cell.length_a   1.000
_cell.length_b   1.000
_cell.length_c   1.000
_cell.angle_alpha   90.00
_cell.angle_beta   90.00
_cell.angle_gamma   90.00
#
_symmetry.space_group_name_H-M   'P 1'
#
loop_
_entity.id
_entity.type
_entity.pdbx_description
1 polymer ?
#
loop_
_entity_poly.entity_id
_entity_poly.type
_entity_poly.pdbx_seq_one_letter_code
_entity_poly.pdbx_strand_id
1 'polypeptide(L)'
;VVWLVVVAIRGSGEALRKAMVQFRVFRRRFAQASAIVVPVPTDGSTVDDWGVREEERRSAPFLAEARDVEVWLEYFRDLRGEDGDGASTTKGNDDDDDDLVWFGLNNNGRSFASGAGEAPRIVEVLGQNLRPVEVLDEDDKAEVVGSTADASRAEAAAGVLDAQRKFYDALTTGDLTSMESVCSEDGAAEVSEVIELGGRIDGWKTCLAEDARPSGMIVSGSDVLVVSDTEAFSTCIEFPPNAGVESGATLLAVQRWGRNSSAGDDDDDDWELKLHQTIPWSTISKAGGTLRCDCRGCVALTRGKDRRTFGG
;
A
#
# COMPACT_ATOMS: atom_id res chain seq x y z
N VAL A 1 13.90 -11.63 20.63
CA VAL A 1 12.57 -11.12 21.01
C VAL A 1 11.94 -10.61 19.73
N VAL A 2 10.86 -11.23 19.26
CA VAL A 2 10.20 -10.79 18.02
C VAL A 2 9.46 -9.49 18.37
N TRP A 3 9.91 -8.39 17.76
CA TRP A 3 9.28 -7.08 17.94
C TRP A 3 8.04 -7.02 17.05
N LEU A 4 6.91 -7.49 17.58
CA LEU A 4 5.66 -7.53 16.82
C LEU A 4 4.94 -6.19 16.90
N VAL A 5 4.54 -5.67 15.74
CA VAL A 5 3.64 -4.52 15.62
C VAL A 5 2.28 -5.02 15.15
N VAL A 6 1.19 -4.49 15.71
CA VAL A 6 -0.17 -4.93 15.42
C VAL A 6 -0.95 -3.79 14.79
N VAL A 7 -1.66 -4.07 13.71
CA VAL A 7 -2.71 -3.20 13.16
C VAL A 7 -4.03 -3.93 13.32
N ALA A 8 -4.85 -3.50 14.28
CA ALA A 8 -6.18 -4.06 14.49
C ALA A 8 -7.21 -3.23 13.74
N ILE A 9 -8.17 -3.89 13.06
CA ILE A 9 -9.23 -3.23 12.29
C ILE A 9 -10.57 -3.92 12.51
N ARG A 10 -11.56 -3.16 13.00
CA ARG A 10 -12.96 -3.54 13.17
C ARG A 10 -13.77 -3.13 11.94
N GLY A 11 -14.72 -3.97 11.55
CA GLY A 11 -15.80 -3.61 10.61
C GLY A 11 -16.65 -4.81 10.22
N SER A 12 -17.70 -4.55 9.43
CA SER A 12 -18.49 -5.61 8.79
C SER A 12 -17.67 -6.36 7.73
N GLY A 13 -18.14 -7.52 7.29
CA GLY A 13 -17.46 -8.33 6.29
C GLY A 13 -17.25 -7.61 4.96
N GLU A 14 -18.19 -6.72 4.57
CA GLU A 14 -18.03 -5.89 3.38
C GLU A 14 -16.94 -4.83 3.57
N ALA A 15 -16.96 -4.13 4.70
CA ALA A 15 -15.97 -3.10 5.02
C ALA A 15 -14.56 -3.70 5.13
N LEU A 16 -14.44 -4.85 5.80
CA LEU A 16 -13.20 -5.62 5.91
C LEU A 16 -12.73 -6.13 4.55
N ARG A 17 -13.62 -6.65 3.69
CA ARG A 17 -13.26 -7.06 2.33
C ARG A 17 -12.61 -5.92 1.54
N LYS A 18 -13.19 -4.72 1.58
CA LYS A 18 -12.63 -3.53 0.91
C LYS A 18 -11.27 -3.15 1.50
N ALA A 19 -11.16 -3.11 2.84
CA ALA A 19 -9.91 -2.78 3.51
C ALA A 19 -8.79 -3.81 3.26
N MET A 20 -9.13 -5.10 3.21
CA MET A 20 -8.18 -6.19 3.04
C MET A 20 -7.45 -6.13 1.70
N VAL A 21 -8.03 -5.56 0.65
CA VAL A 21 -7.31 -5.34 -0.62
C VAL A 21 -6.02 -4.56 -0.36
N GLN A 22 -6.09 -3.45 0.37
CA GLN A 22 -4.91 -2.64 0.70
C GLN A 22 -3.90 -3.42 1.53
N PHE A 23 -4.33 -4.15 2.56
CA PHE A 23 -3.41 -4.95 3.37
C PHE A 23 -2.71 -6.06 2.59
N ARG A 24 -3.42 -6.72 1.67
CA ARG A 24 -2.88 -7.79 0.80
C ARG A 24 -1.81 -7.28 -0.16
N VAL A 25 -1.91 -6.03 -0.64
CA VAL A 25 -0.87 -5.38 -1.47
C VAL A 25 0.46 -5.32 -0.71
N PHE A 26 0.40 -5.07 0.60
CA PHE A 26 1.59 -4.88 1.44
C PHE A 26 1.98 -6.13 2.25
N ARG A 27 1.43 -7.32 1.96
CA ARG A 27 1.68 -8.55 2.73
C ARG A 27 3.17 -8.82 3.00
N ARG A 28 4.01 -8.74 1.96
CA ARG A 28 5.45 -8.96 2.06
C ARG A 28 6.13 -7.86 2.89
N ARG A 29 5.62 -6.63 2.81
CA ARG A 29 6.14 -5.47 3.55
C ARG A 29 5.78 -5.49 5.02
N PHE A 30 4.59 -5.99 5.37
CA PHE A 30 4.22 -6.28 6.74
C PHE A 30 5.12 -7.35 7.35
N ALA A 31 5.41 -8.44 6.61
CA ALA A 31 6.36 -9.46 7.05
C ALA A 31 7.77 -8.87 7.26
N GLN A 32 8.28 -8.09 6.30
CA GLN A 32 9.56 -7.38 6.43
C GLN A 32 9.60 -6.46 7.65
N ALA A 33 8.47 -5.90 8.06
CA ALA A 33 8.36 -5.03 9.22
C ALA A 33 8.02 -5.72 10.54
N SER A 34 7.96 -7.06 10.56
CA SER A 34 7.45 -7.83 11.72
C SER A 34 6.10 -7.30 12.22
N ALA A 35 5.21 -7.00 11.30
CA ALA A 35 3.89 -6.44 11.58
C ALA A 35 2.79 -7.41 11.14
N ILE A 36 1.71 -7.47 11.92
CA ILE A 36 0.53 -8.28 11.63
C ILE A 36 -0.73 -7.42 11.63
N VAL A 37 -1.69 -7.84 10.82
CA VAL A 37 -3.02 -7.29 10.72
C VAL A 37 -3.98 -8.23 11.44
N VAL A 38 -4.82 -7.67 12.31
CA VAL A 38 -5.84 -8.41 13.06
C VAL A 38 -7.21 -7.84 12.68
N PRO A 39 -7.92 -8.45 11.72
CA PRO A 39 -9.29 -8.08 11.43
C PRO A 39 -10.22 -8.58 12.55
N VAL A 40 -11.16 -7.73 12.95
CA VAL A 40 -12.15 -7.99 14.00
C VAL A 40 -13.54 -7.80 13.40
N PRO A 41 -14.20 -8.88 12.94
CA PRO A 41 -15.51 -8.79 12.30
C PRO A 41 -16.60 -8.42 13.30
N THR A 42 -17.54 -7.57 12.89
CA THR A 42 -18.75 -7.23 13.67
C THR A 42 -19.92 -8.19 13.41
N ASP A 43 -19.85 -8.95 12.31
CA ASP A 43 -20.96 -9.75 11.77
C ASP A 43 -20.66 -11.26 11.72
N GLY A 44 -19.54 -11.69 12.31
CA GLY A 44 -19.08 -13.08 12.28
C GLY A 44 -18.48 -13.52 10.94
N SER A 45 -18.27 -12.60 9.99
CA SER A 45 -17.53 -12.90 8.76
C SER A 45 -16.11 -13.39 9.05
N THR A 46 -15.55 -14.11 8.10
CA THR A 46 -14.26 -14.78 8.22
C THR A 46 -13.30 -14.34 7.14
N VAL A 47 -12.04 -14.75 7.26
CA VAL A 47 -10.99 -14.45 6.27
C VAL A 47 -11.34 -14.85 4.84
N ASP A 48 -12.13 -15.91 4.67
CA ASP A 48 -12.57 -16.36 3.35
C ASP A 48 -13.60 -15.38 2.74
N ASP A 49 -14.39 -14.69 3.57
CA ASP A 49 -15.38 -13.69 3.14
C ASP A 49 -14.72 -12.37 2.70
N TRP A 50 -13.50 -12.10 3.15
CA TRP A 50 -12.76 -10.86 2.87
C TRP A 50 -11.88 -10.96 1.60
N GLY A 51 -11.95 -12.09 0.89
CA GLY A 51 -11.22 -12.31 -0.36
C GLY A 51 -9.73 -12.60 -0.18
N VAL A 52 -9.30 -12.96 1.04
CA VAL A 52 -7.91 -13.38 1.33
C VAL A 52 -7.79 -14.89 1.11
N ARG A 53 -6.96 -15.29 0.17
CA ARG A 53 -6.80 -16.70 -0.21
C ARG A 53 -5.85 -17.44 0.72
N GLU A 54 -5.98 -18.76 0.75
CA GLU A 54 -5.09 -19.62 1.55
C GLU A 54 -3.62 -19.49 1.13
N GLU A 55 -3.35 -19.37 -0.17
CA GLU A 55 -2.01 -19.13 -0.71
C GLU A 55 -1.38 -17.83 -0.20
N GLU A 56 -2.19 -16.76 -0.07
CA GLU A 56 -1.76 -15.48 0.46
C GLU A 56 -1.47 -15.54 1.95
N ARG A 57 -2.26 -16.31 2.71
CA ARG A 57 -2.00 -16.55 4.14
C ARG A 57 -0.71 -17.33 4.38
N ARG A 58 -0.37 -18.24 3.45
CA ARG A 58 0.82 -19.09 3.55
C ARG A 58 2.10 -18.40 3.07
N SER A 59 2.01 -17.48 2.11
CA SER A 59 3.18 -16.82 1.51
C SER A 59 3.81 -15.77 2.44
N ALA A 60 3.02 -15.06 3.23
CA ALA A 60 3.52 -14.10 4.20
C ALA A 60 2.70 -14.14 5.51
N PRO A 61 3.34 -14.24 6.69
CA PRO A 61 2.65 -14.19 7.97
C PRO A 61 2.29 -12.73 8.32
N PHE A 62 1.38 -12.12 7.55
CA PHE A 62 0.92 -10.74 7.77
C PHE A 62 -0.46 -10.67 8.45
N LEU A 63 -1.20 -11.78 8.50
CA LEU A 63 -2.56 -11.83 9.02
C LEU A 63 -2.62 -12.73 10.25
N ALA A 64 -3.35 -12.28 11.27
CA ALA A 64 -3.65 -13.06 12.46
C ALA A 64 -5.16 -13.05 12.74
N GLU A 65 -5.64 -14.14 13.33
CA GLU A 65 -7.03 -14.29 13.74
C GLU A 65 -7.24 -13.67 15.13
N ALA A 66 -8.26 -12.82 15.25
CA ALA A 66 -8.70 -12.32 16.54
C ALA A 66 -9.26 -13.47 17.38
N ARG A 67 -8.62 -13.75 18.52
CA ARG A 67 -9.21 -14.60 19.56
C ARG A 67 -10.13 -13.77 20.43
N ASP A 68 -11.21 -14.39 20.91
CA ASP A 68 -12.19 -13.77 21.79
C ASP A 68 -12.72 -12.46 21.18
N VAL A 69 -13.33 -12.55 19.98
CA VAL A 69 -13.80 -11.40 19.18
C VAL A 69 -14.62 -10.41 20.01
N GLU A 70 -15.48 -10.88 20.90
CA GLU A 70 -16.28 -10.03 21.80
C GLU A 70 -15.44 -9.08 22.68
N VAL A 71 -14.28 -9.55 23.17
CA VAL A 71 -13.36 -8.73 23.97
C VAL A 71 -12.73 -7.63 23.11
N TRP A 72 -12.41 -7.93 21.84
CA TRP A 72 -11.95 -6.91 20.91
C TRP A 72 -13.03 -5.89 20.61
N LEU A 73 -14.27 -6.35 20.37
CA LEU A 73 -15.39 -5.48 20.09
C LEU A 73 -15.68 -4.55 21.28
N GLU A 74 -15.66 -5.06 22.51
CA GLU A 74 -15.74 -4.24 23.73
C GLU A 74 -14.63 -3.19 23.80
N TYR A 75 -13.37 -3.59 23.53
CA TYR A 75 -12.25 -2.65 23.49
C TYR A 75 -12.42 -1.54 22.44
N PHE A 76 -12.95 -1.86 21.25
CA PHE A 76 -13.25 -0.85 20.23
C PHE A 76 -14.38 0.11 20.66
N ARG A 77 -15.41 -0.38 21.36
CA ARG A 77 -16.50 0.44 21.92
C ARG A 77 -15.98 1.40 23.01
N ASP A 78 -15.14 0.89 23.91
CA ASP A 78 -14.45 1.68 24.92
C ASP A 78 -13.62 2.81 24.30
N LEU A 79 -12.86 2.52 23.24
CA LEU A 79 -12.05 3.52 22.52
C LEU A 79 -12.89 4.60 21.83
N ARG A 80 -14.11 4.29 21.38
CA ARG A 80 -15.06 5.26 20.83
C ARG A 80 -15.77 6.09 21.92
N GLY A 81 -15.68 5.67 23.18
CA GLY A 81 -16.39 6.31 24.29
C GLY A 81 -17.90 6.01 24.28
N GLU A 82 -18.30 4.88 23.71
CA GLU A 82 -19.72 4.48 23.59
C GLU A 82 -20.33 4.03 24.93
N ASP A 83 -19.50 3.68 25.92
CA ASP A 83 -19.93 3.20 27.24
C ASP A 83 -20.03 4.32 28.32
N GLY A 84 -19.99 5.59 27.91
CA GLY A 84 -20.16 6.75 28.81
C GLY A 84 -21.59 7.30 28.81
N ASP A 85 -22.17 7.50 30.00
CA ASP A 85 -23.48 8.13 30.33
C ASP A 85 -23.79 9.52 29.71
N GLY A 86 -22.98 10.00 28.76
CA GLY A 86 -23.25 11.16 27.94
C GLY A 86 -23.90 10.74 26.62
N ALA A 87 -25.21 10.59 26.62
CA ALA A 87 -26.01 10.46 25.41
C ALA A 87 -25.63 11.56 24.41
N SER A 88 -24.77 11.23 23.43
CA SER A 88 -24.65 12.00 22.21
C SER A 88 -25.98 11.81 21.48
N THR A 89 -26.82 12.84 21.52
CA THR A 89 -28.16 12.86 20.92
C THR A 89 -28.16 12.86 19.38
N THR A 90 -27.07 12.51 18.72
CA THR A 90 -27.13 12.07 17.33
C THR A 90 -27.67 10.65 17.33
N LYS A 91 -28.98 10.56 17.07
CA LYS A 91 -29.69 9.32 16.72
C LYS A 91 -28.75 8.38 15.95
N GLY A 92 -28.49 7.21 16.52
CA GLY A 92 -27.88 6.10 15.81
C GLY A 92 -28.66 5.88 14.53
N ASN A 93 -28.01 6.14 13.40
CA ASN A 93 -28.32 5.39 12.21
C ASN A 93 -27.84 3.97 12.48
N ASP A 94 -28.57 2.97 12.00
CA ASP A 94 -28.13 1.57 11.96
C ASP A 94 -26.83 1.36 11.10
N ASP A 95 -26.14 2.44 10.71
CA ASP A 95 -24.90 2.47 9.94
C ASP A 95 -23.62 2.38 10.84
N ASP A 96 -23.73 2.54 12.17
CA ASP A 96 -22.57 2.52 13.10
C ASP A 96 -21.84 1.16 13.15
N ASP A 97 -22.48 0.08 12.71
CA ASP A 97 -21.89 -1.27 12.63
C ASP A 97 -21.07 -1.52 11.36
N ASP A 98 -21.23 -0.66 10.34
CA ASP A 98 -20.45 -0.70 9.09
C ASP A 98 -19.21 0.19 9.13
N ASP A 99 -19.10 1.05 10.15
CA ASP A 99 -17.96 1.96 10.28
C ASP A 99 -16.67 1.22 10.62
N LEU A 100 -15.68 1.40 9.74
CA LEU A 100 -14.32 0.92 9.97
C LEU A 100 -13.69 1.67 11.12
N VAL A 101 -13.12 0.94 12.08
CA VAL A 101 -12.30 1.52 13.15
C VAL A 101 -11.00 0.76 13.22
N TRP A 102 -9.88 1.46 13.31
CA TRP A 102 -8.59 0.80 13.39
C TRP A 102 -7.63 1.52 14.33
N PHE A 103 -6.68 0.76 14.86
CA PHE A 103 -5.55 1.31 15.59
C PHE A 103 -4.32 0.45 15.38
N GLY A 104 -3.16 1.09 15.53
CA GLY A 104 -1.86 0.45 15.45
C GLY A 104 -1.18 0.44 16.81
N LEU A 105 -0.73 -0.72 17.27
CA LEU A 105 0.04 -0.89 18.52
C LEU A 105 1.47 -1.30 18.22
N ASN A 106 2.44 -0.62 18.83
CA ASN A 106 3.83 -1.06 18.79
C ASN A 106 4.09 -2.23 19.76
N ASN A 107 5.31 -2.74 19.73
CA ASN A 107 5.80 -3.82 20.59
C ASN A 107 5.64 -3.61 22.11
N ASN A 108 5.45 -2.37 22.58
CA ASN A 108 5.21 -2.03 23.99
C ASN A 108 3.72 -1.87 24.31
N GLY A 109 2.83 -2.23 23.37
CA GLY A 109 1.39 -2.04 23.48
C GLY A 109 0.95 -0.57 23.41
N ARG A 110 1.82 0.35 22.98
CA ARG A 110 1.44 1.77 22.83
C ARG A 110 0.88 2.02 21.45
N SER A 111 -0.23 2.76 21.40
CA SER A 111 -0.79 3.23 20.13
C SER A 111 0.19 4.13 19.39
N PHE A 112 0.32 3.93 18.07
CA PHE A 112 1.09 4.80 17.18
C PHE A 112 0.21 5.55 16.17
N ALA A 113 -1.00 5.06 15.91
CA ALA A 113 -1.99 5.69 15.03
C ALA A 113 -3.36 5.03 15.24
N SER A 114 -4.42 5.75 14.90
CA SER A 114 -5.78 5.23 14.86
C SER A 114 -6.63 6.03 13.88
N GLY A 115 -7.75 5.47 13.46
CA GLY A 115 -8.71 6.13 12.59
C GLY A 115 -10.09 5.47 12.66
N ALA A 116 -11.10 6.21 12.20
CA ALA A 116 -12.48 5.77 12.09
C ALA A 116 -13.08 6.24 10.76
N GLY A 117 -14.05 5.50 10.22
CA GLY A 117 -14.74 5.76 8.95
C GLY A 117 -13.98 5.33 7.70
N GLU A 118 -12.65 5.26 7.75
CA GLU A 118 -11.81 4.87 6.61
C GLU A 118 -10.71 3.88 7.02
N ALA A 119 -10.32 3.01 6.08
CA ALA A 119 -9.17 2.13 6.25
C ALA A 119 -7.86 2.95 6.37
N PRO A 120 -6.83 2.43 7.07
CA PRO A 120 -5.55 3.11 7.17
C PRO A 120 -4.90 3.30 5.79
N ARG A 121 -4.32 4.49 5.56
CA ARG A 121 -3.43 4.72 4.41
C ARG A 121 -2.12 3.95 4.62
N ILE A 122 -2.08 2.70 4.15
CA ILE A 122 -1.02 1.74 4.52
C ILE A 122 0.37 2.23 4.17
N VAL A 123 0.58 2.87 3.01
CA VAL A 123 1.88 3.46 2.62
C VAL A 123 2.38 4.45 3.68
N GLU A 124 1.49 5.29 4.22
CA GLU A 124 1.86 6.29 5.22
C GLU A 124 2.12 5.63 6.59
N VAL A 125 1.31 4.63 6.96
CA VAL A 125 1.53 3.82 8.17
C VAL A 125 2.88 3.11 8.11
N LEU A 126 3.17 2.47 6.97
CA LEU A 126 4.46 1.84 6.70
C LEU A 126 5.57 2.86 6.80
N GLY A 127 5.50 4.01 6.13
CA GLY A 127 6.61 4.97 6.16
C GLY A 127 6.88 5.59 7.54
N GLN A 128 5.85 5.81 8.36
CA GLN A 128 5.99 6.60 9.59
C GLN A 128 6.17 5.77 10.86
N ASN A 129 5.58 4.57 10.89
CA ASN A 129 5.42 3.80 12.11
C ASN A 129 6.02 2.39 12.01
N LEU A 130 5.97 1.79 10.83
CA LEU A 130 6.59 0.49 10.57
C LEU A 130 7.91 0.69 9.84
N ARG A 131 8.82 -0.27 9.91
CA ARG A 131 10.10 -0.23 9.18
C ARG A 131 10.54 -1.67 8.97
N PRO A 132 11.32 -1.96 7.91
CA PRO A 132 11.92 -3.28 7.79
C PRO A 132 12.79 -3.55 9.03
N VAL A 133 12.71 -4.77 9.57
CA VAL A 133 13.50 -5.18 10.74
C VAL A 133 14.87 -5.76 10.35
N GLU A 134 15.01 -6.13 9.08
CA GLU A 134 16.22 -6.69 8.49
C GLU A 134 16.75 -5.78 7.37
N VAL A 135 18.03 -5.94 7.04
CA VAL A 135 18.64 -5.27 5.90
C VAL A 135 18.04 -5.85 4.63
N LEU A 136 17.66 -4.98 3.69
CA LEU A 136 17.06 -5.36 2.41
C LEU A 136 18.16 -5.76 1.43
N ASP A 137 17.87 -6.76 0.60
CA ASP A 137 18.81 -7.32 -0.38
C ASP A 137 18.45 -6.87 -1.81
N GLU A 138 19.44 -6.48 -2.61
CA GLU A 138 19.26 -6.13 -4.02
C GLU A 138 19.02 -7.36 -4.91
N ASP A 139 19.35 -8.55 -4.42
CA ASP A 139 19.13 -9.83 -5.11
C ASP A 139 17.80 -10.51 -4.77
N ASP A 140 16.95 -9.86 -3.97
CA ASP A 140 15.64 -10.37 -3.57
C ASP A 140 14.77 -10.67 -4.81
N LYS A 141 14.30 -11.92 -4.92
CA LYS A 141 13.51 -12.36 -6.07
C LYS A 141 12.09 -11.79 -6.05
N ALA A 142 11.51 -11.67 -7.24
CA ALA A 142 10.10 -11.40 -7.40
C ALA A 142 9.26 -12.55 -6.82
N GLU A 143 8.22 -12.18 -6.08
CA GLU A 143 7.19 -13.09 -5.57
C GLU A 143 5.88 -12.83 -6.31
N VAL A 144 5.25 -13.91 -6.75
CA VAL A 144 3.92 -13.88 -7.34
C VAL A 144 3.04 -14.78 -6.49
N VAL A 145 2.06 -14.19 -5.81
CA VAL A 145 1.12 -14.93 -4.97
C VAL A 145 -0.17 -15.13 -5.75
N GLY A 146 -0.35 -16.38 -6.15
CA GLY A 146 -1.36 -16.83 -7.08
C GLY A 146 -0.85 -18.16 -7.61
N SER A 147 -1.43 -19.24 -7.10
CA SER A 147 -1.09 -20.61 -7.45
C SER A 147 -0.86 -20.74 -8.96
N THR A 148 0.19 -21.48 -9.33
CA THR A 148 0.38 -22.02 -10.68
C THR A 148 -0.82 -22.82 -11.20
N ALA A 149 -1.87 -23.03 -10.40
CA ALA A 149 -3.13 -23.64 -10.81
C ALA A 149 -4.09 -22.68 -11.54
N ASP A 150 -3.96 -21.36 -11.37
CA ASP A 150 -4.78 -20.37 -12.08
C ASP A 150 -3.93 -19.67 -13.15
N ALA A 151 -3.92 -20.26 -14.35
CA ALA A 151 -3.06 -19.83 -15.46
C ALA A 151 -3.32 -18.38 -15.88
N SER A 152 -4.59 -17.92 -15.87
CA SER A 152 -4.91 -16.54 -16.28
C SER A 152 -4.38 -15.51 -15.28
N ARG A 153 -4.45 -15.81 -13.97
CA ARG A 153 -3.86 -14.93 -12.95
C ARG A 153 -2.34 -14.92 -12.98
N ALA A 154 -1.72 -16.06 -13.26
CA ALA A 154 -0.27 -16.14 -13.43
C ALA A 154 0.19 -15.31 -14.64
N GLU A 155 -0.55 -15.37 -15.76
CA GLU A 155 -0.32 -14.55 -16.94
C GLU A 155 -0.52 -13.06 -16.66
N ALA A 156 -1.63 -12.69 -16.00
CA ALA A 156 -1.89 -11.31 -15.58
C ALA A 156 -0.76 -10.77 -14.69
N ALA A 157 -0.31 -11.55 -13.70
CA ALA A 157 0.79 -11.16 -12.83
C ALA A 157 2.12 -11.02 -13.59
N ALA A 158 2.39 -11.89 -14.56
CA ALA A 158 3.56 -11.76 -15.44
C ALA A 158 3.49 -10.49 -16.30
N GLY A 159 2.31 -10.14 -16.82
CA GLY A 159 2.07 -8.89 -17.53
C GLY A 159 2.33 -7.65 -16.66
N VAL A 160 1.88 -7.66 -15.41
CA VAL A 160 2.17 -6.58 -14.44
C VAL A 160 3.67 -6.46 -14.16
N LEU A 161 4.39 -7.57 -14.01
CA LEU A 161 5.84 -7.56 -13.82
C LEU A 161 6.59 -7.04 -15.06
N ASP A 162 6.10 -7.33 -16.26
CA ASP A 162 6.65 -6.79 -17.50
C ASP A 162 6.42 -5.27 -17.60
N ALA A 163 5.20 -4.80 -17.30
CA ALA A 163 4.88 -3.37 -17.25
C ALA A 163 5.71 -2.63 -16.18
N GLN A 164 5.91 -3.23 -15.00
CA GLN A 164 6.80 -2.70 -13.97
C GLN A 164 8.24 -2.56 -14.47
N ARG A 165 8.75 -3.56 -15.20
CA ARG A 165 10.09 -3.52 -15.80
C ARG A 165 10.20 -2.39 -16.83
N LYS A 166 9.24 -2.30 -17.75
CA LYS A 166 9.15 -1.21 -18.75
C LYS A 166 9.17 0.17 -18.09
N PHE A 167 8.42 0.35 -17.01
CA PHE A 167 8.42 1.59 -16.23
C PHE A 167 9.82 1.93 -15.68
N TYR A 168 10.49 0.98 -15.02
CA TYR A 168 11.82 1.24 -14.45
C TYR A 168 12.91 1.38 -15.50
N ASP A 169 12.81 0.65 -16.61
CA ASP A 169 13.72 0.82 -17.76
C ASP A 169 13.56 2.22 -18.34
N ALA A 170 12.33 2.71 -18.56
CA ALA A 170 12.06 4.07 -19.02
C ALA A 170 12.56 5.12 -18.01
N LEU A 171 12.28 4.92 -16.72
CA LEU A 171 12.68 5.84 -15.64
C LEU A 171 14.20 5.99 -15.54
N THR A 172 14.94 4.88 -15.59
CA THR A 172 16.40 4.87 -15.36
C THR A 172 17.18 5.28 -16.60
N THR A 173 16.63 5.07 -17.80
CA THR A 173 17.25 5.50 -19.07
C THR A 173 16.85 6.91 -19.51
N GLY A 174 15.74 7.45 -18.97
CA GLY A 174 15.20 8.74 -19.36
C GLY A 174 14.36 8.70 -20.65
N ASP A 175 13.82 7.53 -21.02
CA ASP A 175 12.99 7.36 -22.21
C ASP A 175 11.56 7.87 -21.96
N LEU A 176 11.29 9.09 -22.42
CA LEU A 176 9.98 9.72 -22.28
C LEU A 176 8.89 8.98 -23.06
N THR A 177 9.17 8.49 -24.26
CA THR A 177 8.18 7.82 -25.10
C THR A 177 7.73 6.52 -24.44
N SER A 178 8.69 5.76 -23.90
CA SER A 178 8.40 4.51 -23.19
C SER A 178 7.66 4.79 -21.87
N MET A 179 8.01 5.87 -21.15
CA MET A 179 7.30 6.31 -19.95
C MET A 179 5.84 6.69 -20.26
N GLU A 180 5.60 7.42 -21.34
CA GLU A 180 4.26 7.80 -21.78
C GLU A 180 3.45 6.55 -22.18
N SER A 181 4.05 5.57 -22.86
CA SER A 181 3.35 4.34 -23.26
C SER A 181 2.96 3.40 -22.12
N VAL A 182 3.69 3.43 -21.00
CA VAL A 182 3.37 2.58 -19.83
C VAL A 182 2.40 3.28 -18.88
N CYS A 183 2.28 4.60 -18.96
CA CYS A 183 1.38 5.35 -18.10
C CYS A 183 -0.02 5.40 -18.72
N SER A 184 -1.04 5.26 -17.87
CA SER A 184 -2.40 5.46 -18.34
C SER A 184 -2.70 6.92 -18.61
N GLU A 185 -3.51 7.24 -19.62
CA GLU A 185 -3.88 8.63 -19.93
C GLU A 185 -4.63 9.32 -18.79
N ASP A 186 -5.32 8.55 -17.94
CA ASP A 186 -6.07 9.08 -16.80
C ASP A 186 -5.16 9.45 -15.61
N GLY A 187 -5.28 10.69 -15.14
CA GLY A 187 -4.61 11.14 -13.92
C GLY A 187 -5.18 10.47 -12.65
N ALA A 188 -4.31 10.20 -11.68
CA ALA A 188 -4.71 9.63 -10.39
C ALA A 188 -5.35 10.69 -9.48
N ALA A 189 -6.44 10.31 -8.80
CA ALA A 189 -7.09 11.17 -7.80
C ALA A 189 -6.11 11.55 -6.67
N GLU A 190 -5.25 10.62 -6.27
CA GLU A 190 -4.25 10.81 -5.22
C GLU A 190 -3.16 11.83 -5.57
N VAL A 191 -2.90 12.04 -6.86
CA VAL A 191 -1.99 13.08 -7.36
C VAL A 191 -2.73 14.41 -7.46
N SER A 192 -3.95 14.39 -8.00
CA SER A 192 -4.81 15.58 -8.10
C SER A 192 -5.07 16.22 -6.73
N GLU A 193 -5.35 15.42 -5.69
CA GLU A 193 -5.52 15.88 -4.30
C GLU A 193 -4.33 16.75 -3.84
N VAL A 194 -3.09 16.32 -4.13
CA VAL A 194 -1.90 17.05 -3.69
C VAL A 194 -1.73 18.34 -4.48
N ILE A 195 -2.02 18.33 -5.78
CA ILE A 195 -1.97 19.52 -6.64
C ILE A 195 -3.01 20.56 -6.20
N GLU A 196 -4.25 20.13 -5.94
CA GLU A 196 -5.34 20.98 -5.46
C GLU A 196 -5.02 21.64 -4.11
N LEU A 197 -4.23 20.96 -3.28
CA LEU A 197 -3.71 21.48 -2.01
C LEU A 197 -2.46 22.38 -2.18
N GLY A 198 -2.09 22.74 -3.41
CA GLY A 198 -0.97 23.64 -3.73
C GLY A 198 0.37 22.94 -3.96
N GLY A 199 0.38 21.61 -4.07
CA GLY A 199 1.56 20.84 -4.45
C GLY A 199 1.99 21.13 -5.88
N ARG A 200 3.31 21.17 -6.10
CA ARG A 200 3.89 21.35 -7.44
C ARG A 200 4.15 19.99 -8.07
N ILE A 201 3.63 19.79 -9.27
CA ILE A 201 3.98 18.65 -10.11
C ILE A 201 5.20 18.96 -10.97
N ASP A 202 6.16 18.05 -10.97
CA ASP A 202 7.26 18.01 -11.94
C ASP A 202 6.91 16.97 -13.00
N GLY A 203 6.76 17.42 -14.25
CA GLY A 203 6.36 16.54 -15.35
C GLY A 203 7.43 15.53 -15.73
N TRP A 204 7.06 14.43 -16.41
CA TRP A 204 8.00 13.37 -16.79
C TRP A 204 9.23 13.87 -17.53
N LYS A 205 9.09 14.83 -18.44
CA LYS A 205 10.23 15.47 -19.11
C LYS A 205 11.26 16.05 -18.13
N THR A 206 10.81 16.60 -17.00
CA THR A 206 11.69 17.11 -15.93
C THR A 206 12.25 15.95 -15.12
N CYS A 207 11.42 15.00 -14.71
CA CYS A 207 11.85 13.84 -13.91
C CYS A 207 12.85 12.94 -14.63
N LEU A 208 12.77 12.85 -15.95
CA LEU A 208 13.62 12.00 -16.81
C LEU A 208 14.88 12.68 -17.33
N ALA A 209 15.08 13.97 -17.01
CA ALA A 209 16.28 14.71 -17.38
C ALA A 209 17.54 14.06 -16.79
N GLU A 210 18.69 14.23 -17.46
CA GLU A 210 19.95 13.54 -17.14
C GLU A 210 20.39 13.67 -15.68
N ASP A 211 20.25 14.86 -15.09
CA ASP A 211 20.62 15.14 -13.70
C ASP A 211 19.49 14.92 -12.68
N ALA A 212 18.28 14.57 -13.15
CA ALA A 212 17.10 14.37 -12.30
C ALA A 212 16.73 12.89 -12.16
N ARG A 213 16.93 12.09 -13.21
CA ARG A 213 16.52 10.69 -13.23
C ARG A 213 17.40 9.82 -12.31
N PRO A 214 16.85 8.74 -11.74
CA PRO A 214 17.61 7.82 -10.90
C PRO A 214 18.43 6.84 -11.75
N SER A 215 19.37 7.34 -12.56
CA SER A 215 20.18 6.51 -13.47
C SER A 215 21.00 5.49 -12.69
N GLY A 216 20.89 4.21 -13.05
CA GLY A 216 21.57 3.09 -12.37
C GLY A 216 20.86 2.56 -11.12
N MET A 217 19.65 3.03 -10.82
CA MET A 217 18.82 2.45 -9.77
C MET A 217 18.42 1.02 -10.13
N ILE A 218 18.49 0.14 -9.14
CA ILE A 218 18.05 -1.26 -9.24
C ILE A 218 16.75 -1.42 -8.47
N VAL A 219 15.87 -2.31 -8.92
CA VAL A 219 14.67 -2.70 -8.18
C VAL A 219 14.73 -4.19 -7.85
N SER A 220 14.35 -4.54 -6.63
CA SER A 220 14.33 -5.92 -6.15
C SER A 220 13.07 -6.23 -5.34
N GLY A 221 12.88 -7.52 -5.07
CA GLY A 221 11.85 -8.00 -4.16
C GLY A 221 10.44 -7.69 -4.62
N SER A 222 10.19 -7.62 -5.93
CA SER A 222 8.88 -7.31 -6.49
C SER A 222 7.81 -8.27 -5.94
N ASP A 223 6.61 -7.76 -5.70
CA ASP A 223 5.47 -8.55 -5.22
C ASP A 223 4.20 -8.07 -5.91
N VAL A 224 3.42 -8.99 -6.49
CA VAL A 224 2.22 -8.64 -7.30
C VAL A 224 0.95 -9.18 -6.67
N LEU A 225 -0.11 -8.37 -6.72
CA LEU A 225 -1.48 -8.75 -6.38
C LEU A 225 -2.42 -8.43 -7.54
N VAL A 226 -2.99 -9.46 -8.16
CA VAL A 226 -4.08 -9.29 -9.15
C VAL A 226 -5.42 -9.27 -8.40
N VAL A 227 -6.14 -8.14 -8.45
CA VAL A 227 -7.42 -7.97 -7.73
C VAL A 227 -8.57 -8.41 -8.62
N SER A 228 -8.56 -7.99 -9.89
CA SER A 228 -9.51 -8.34 -10.94
C SER A 228 -8.79 -8.41 -12.29
N ASP A 229 -9.54 -8.65 -13.38
CA ASP A 229 -9.00 -8.63 -14.74
C ASP A 229 -8.56 -7.23 -15.19
N THR A 230 -9.01 -6.18 -14.50
CA THR A 230 -8.76 -4.78 -14.84
C THR A 230 -7.94 -4.02 -13.80
N GLU A 231 -7.69 -4.61 -12.63
CA GLU A 231 -6.96 -3.96 -11.54
C GLU A 231 -5.95 -4.91 -10.91
N ALA A 232 -4.72 -4.41 -10.81
CA ALA A 232 -3.64 -5.09 -10.11
C ALA A 232 -2.74 -4.10 -9.39
N PHE A 233 -1.94 -4.62 -8.47
CA PHE A 233 -0.95 -3.85 -7.73
C PHE A 233 0.39 -4.56 -7.78
N SER A 234 1.47 -3.79 -7.78
CA SER A 234 2.80 -4.31 -7.49
C SER A 234 3.49 -3.47 -6.40
N THR A 235 4.39 -4.10 -5.67
CA THR A 235 5.34 -3.39 -4.81
C THR A 235 6.75 -3.84 -5.16
N CYS A 236 7.76 -3.02 -4.90
CA CYS A 236 9.17 -3.42 -4.99
C CYS A 236 10.03 -2.50 -4.10
N ILE A 237 11.29 -2.87 -3.90
CA ILE A 237 12.28 -2.04 -3.21
C ILE A 237 13.18 -1.40 -4.27
N GLU A 238 13.34 -0.09 -4.20
CA GLU A 238 14.25 0.67 -5.04
C GLU A 238 15.58 0.89 -4.31
N PHE A 239 16.67 0.60 -5.01
CA PHE A 239 18.06 0.77 -4.57
C PHE A 239 18.72 1.82 -5.48
N PRO A 240 18.67 3.10 -5.12
CA PRO A 240 19.42 4.13 -5.84
C PRO A 240 20.93 3.81 -5.87
N PRO A 241 21.69 4.24 -6.89
CA PRO A 241 23.09 3.86 -7.12
C PRO A 241 24.07 4.19 -5.97
N ASN A 242 23.66 5.07 -5.06
CA ASN A 242 24.44 5.50 -3.89
C ASN A 242 23.81 5.06 -2.54
N ALA A 243 22.79 4.19 -2.59
CA ALA A 243 22.15 3.61 -1.41
C ALA A 243 23.01 2.50 -0.77
N GLY A 244 23.90 1.89 -1.55
CA GLY A 244 24.75 0.77 -1.14
C GLY A 244 26.00 1.20 -0.37
N VAL A 245 26.17 0.59 0.80
CA VAL A 245 27.34 0.57 1.70
C VAL A 245 27.40 1.63 2.80
N GLU A 246 27.08 2.91 2.58
CA GLU A 246 27.18 3.93 3.66
C GLU A 246 25.88 4.66 4.01
N SER A 247 24.89 4.76 3.10
CA SER A 247 23.67 5.56 3.33
C SER A 247 22.43 4.75 3.72
N GLY A 248 22.31 3.49 3.31
CA GLY A 248 21.16 2.63 3.65
C GLY A 248 19.80 3.16 3.17
N ALA A 249 19.80 4.05 2.17
CA ALA A 249 18.61 4.78 1.72
C ALA A 249 17.90 4.04 0.59
N THR A 250 17.09 3.05 0.95
CA THR A 250 16.17 2.32 0.06
C THR A 250 14.78 2.95 0.07
N LEU A 251 14.02 2.77 -1.01
CA LEU A 251 12.62 3.20 -1.10
C LEU A 251 11.70 2.00 -1.28
N LEU A 252 10.51 2.04 -0.67
CA LEU A 252 9.41 1.13 -0.99
C LEU A 252 8.55 1.81 -2.04
N ALA A 253 8.44 1.17 -3.19
CA ALA A 253 7.51 1.55 -4.24
C ALA A 253 6.24 0.70 -4.19
N VAL A 254 5.09 1.34 -4.41
CA VAL A 254 3.81 0.69 -4.72
C VAL A 254 3.25 1.26 -6.01
N GLN A 255 2.72 0.40 -6.85
CA GLN A 255 2.16 0.76 -8.14
C GLN A 255 0.76 0.16 -8.27
N ARG A 256 -0.20 0.98 -8.70
CA ARG A 256 -1.54 0.55 -9.12
C ARG A 256 -1.54 0.47 -10.64
N TRP A 257 -2.01 -0.65 -11.15
CA TRP A 257 -2.09 -0.98 -12.56
C TRP A 257 -3.54 -1.12 -12.98
N GLY A 258 -3.88 -0.55 -14.13
CA GLY A 258 -5.18 -0.69 -14.78
C GLY A 258 -5.03 -1.38 -16.13
N ARG A 259 -6.05 -2.12 -16.55
CA ARG A 259 -6.18 -2.62 -17.90
C ARG A 259 -7.57 -2.27 -18.43
N ASN A 260 -7.64 -1.83 -19.68
CA ASN A 260 -8.91 -1.44 -20.28
C ASN A 260 -9.62 -2.67 -20.91
N SER A 261 -10.48 -3.34 -20.15
CA SER A 261 -11.23 -4.52 -20.65
C SER A 261 -12.31 -4.21 -21.70
N SER A 262 -12.40 -2.96 -22.18
CA SER A 262 -13.39 -2.54 -23.19
C SER A 262 -12.80 -2.39 -24.60
N ALA A 263 -11.48 -2.51 -24.74
CA ALA A 263 -10.85 -2.70 -26.04
C ALA A 263 -11.15 -4.14 -26.50
N GLY A 264 -11.88 -4.30 -27.60
CA GLY A 264 -12.17 -5.62 -28.18
C GLY A 264 -10.88 -6.36 -28.52
N ASP A 265 -11.01 -7.69 -28.62
CA ASP A 265 -10.02 -8.79 -28.71
C ASP A 265 -8.65 -8.60 -29.41
N ASP A 266 -8.28 -7.45 -29.97
CA ASP A 266 -7.15 -7.39 -30.90
C ASP A 266 -5.98 -6.43 -30.63
N ASP A 267 -5.95 -5.40 -29.75
CA ASP A 267 -4.69 -4.61 -29.65
C ASP A 267 -4.33 -3.80 -28.36
N ASP A 268 -5.21 -3.55 -27.36
CA ASP A 268 -4.85 -2.69 -26.19
C ASP A 268 -5.18 -3.33 -24.83
N ASP A 269 -4.60 -4.51 -24.60
CA ASP A 269 -4.79 -5.32 -23.40
C ASP A 269 -3.61 -5.26 -22.39
N ASP A 270 -2.73 -4.27 -22.57
CA ASP A 270 -1.55 -4.09 -21.73
C ASP A 270 -1.90 -3.46 -20.38
N TRP A 271 -1.07 -3.76 -19.38
CA TRP A 271 -1.18 -3.14 -18.06
C TRP A 271 -0.57 -1.73 -18.08
N GLU A 272 -1.39 -0.74 -17.74
CA GLU A 272 -0.99 0.66 -17.65
C GLU A 272 -0.82 1.10 -16.19
N LEU A 273 0.21 1.89 -15.93
CA LEU A 273 0.47 2.50 -14.65
C LEU A 273 -0.56 3.60 -14.38
N LYS A 274 -1.41 3.40 -13.37
CA LYS A 274 -2.39 4.39 -12.90
C LYS A 274 -1.82 5.26 -11.79
N LEU A 275 -0.97 4.71 -10.93
CA LEU A 275 -0.37 5.43 -9.80
C LEU A 275 0.93 4.74 -9.41
N HIS A 276 1.99 5.51 -9.17
CA HIS A 276 3.22 5.06 -8.54
C HIS A 276 3.47 5.90 -7.29
N GLN A 277 3.74 5.26 -6.15
CA GLN A 277 4.08 5.96 -4.92
C GLN A 277 5.36 5.39 -4.32
N THR A 278 6.20 6.26 -3.79
CA THR A 278 7.42 5.85 -3.09
C THR A 278 7.54 6.51 -1.72
N ILE A 279 8.09 5.76 -0.77
CA ILE A 279 8.48 6.24 0.55
C ILE A 279 9.87 5.74 0.91
N PRO A 280 10.65 6.49 1.72
CA PRO A 280 11.82 5.92 2.38
C PRO A 280 11.46 4.66 3.16
N TRP A 281 12.22 3.60 2.93
CA TRP A 281 11.99 2.28 3.50
C TRP A 281 13.31 1.67 3.96
N SER A 282 13.76 2.04 5.16
CA SER A 282 15.03 1.57 5.72
C SER A 282 14.88 1.22 7.21
N THR A 283 15.85 0.48 7.73
CA THR A 283 15.91 0.13 9.16
C THR A 283 16.17 1.35 10.06
N ILE A 284 16.79 2.41 9.51
CA ILE A 284 17.33 3.53 10.30
C ILE A 284 16.47 4.80 10.25
N SER A 285 15.71 5.03 9.19
CA SER A 285 14.98 6.30 8.99
C SER A 285 13.49 6.09 8.76
N LYS A 286 12.70 7.05 9.24
CA LYS A 286 11.26 7.14 8.93
C LYS A 286 11.08 7.93 7.62
N ALA A 287 10.01 7.64 6.89
CA ALA A 287 9.59 8.44 5.76
C ALA A 287 9.21 9.87 6.22
N GLY A 288 9.92 10.87 5.67
CA GLY A 288 9.59 12.29 5.85
C GLY A 288 8.52 12.81 4.88
N GLY A 289 8.19 12.02 3.86
CA GLY A 289 7.21 12.33 2.83
C GLY A 289 6.99 11.13 1.92
N THR A 290 6.06 11.32 0.98
CA THR A 290 5.69 10.33 -0.02
C THR A 290 5.76 11.01 -1.39
N LEU A 291 6.42 10.37 -2.35
CA LEU A 291 6.30 10.77 -3.75
C LEU A 291 5.06 10.09 -4.32
N ARG A 292 4.26 10.80 -5.10
CA ARG A 292 3.13 10.24 -5.86
C ARG A 292 3.30 10.65 -7.31
N CYS A 293 3.21 9.71 -8.24
CA CYS A 293 3.35 9.94 -9.65
C CYS A 293 2.21 9.31 -10.43
N ASP A 294 1.81 9.94 -11.51
CA ASP A 294 0.92 9.40 -12.55
C ASP A 294 1.43 9.82 -13.93
N CYS A 295 0.62 9.69 -14.98
CA CYS A 295 0.98 10.08 -16.34
C CYS A 295 1.42 11.53 -16.52
N ARG A 296 1.07 12.43 -15.60
CA ARG A 296 1.43 13.84 -15.66
C ARG A 296 2.84 14.11 -15.10
N GLY A 297 3.40 13.17 -14.33
CA GLY A 297 4.68 13.31 -13.64
C GLY A 297 4.55 13.03 -12.14
N CYS A 298 5.42 13.64 -11.33
CA CYS A 298 5.53 13.36 -9.90
C CYS A 298 5.26 14.60 -9.03
N VAL A 299 4.62 14.37 -7.88
CA VAL A 299 4.37 15.37 -6.83
C VAL A 299 4.85 14.84 -5.49
N ALA A 300 5.58 15.67 -4.75
CA ALA A 300 6.06 15.33 -3.42
C ALA A 300 5.07 15.77 -2.35
N LEU A 301 4.46 14.80 -1.66
CA LEU A 301 3.71 15.03 -0.43
C LEU A 301 4.70 15.09 0.73
N THR A 302 5.18 16.30 1.03
CA THR A 302 6.04 16.55 2.19
C THR A 302 5.22 17.06 3.36
N ARG A 303 5.59 16.69 4.59
CA ARG A 303 5.01 17.31 5.79
C ARG A 303 5.44 18.78 5.86
N GLY A 304 4.52 19.69 5.59
CA GLY A 304 4.67 21.09 6.02
C GLY A 304 4.70 21.18 7.55
N LYS A 305 5.41 22.17 8.10
CA LYS A 305 5.47 22.42 9.56
C LYS A 305 4.10 22.65 10.22
N ASP A 306 3.06 22.97 9.43
CA ASP A 306 1.74 23.36 9.92
C ASP A 306 0.62 22.34 9.72
N ARG A 307 0.90 21.13 9.21
CA ARG A 307 -0.11 20.07 9.12
C ARG A 307 0.12 19.00 10.17
N ARG A 308 -0.42 19.25 11.38
CA ARG A 308 -0.79 18.16 12.30
C ARG A 308 -1.94 17.41 11.65
N THR A 309 -1.65 16.33 10.93
CA THR A 309 -2.67 15.35 10.56
C THR A 309 -2.88 14.42 11.76
N PHE A 310 -4.10 14.48 12.29
CA PHE A 310 -4.83 13.51 13.15
C PHE A 310 -4.07 12.73 14.24
N GLY A 311 -4.58 12.85 15.47
CA GLY A 311 -4.33 11.90 16.57
C GLY A 311 -3.21 12.30 17.53
N GLY A 312 -3.53 13.20 18.46
CA GLY A 312 -2.86 13.35 19.75
C GLY A 312 -3.93 13.41 20.82
#